data_AF-A0A822CAL0-F1
#
_entry.id   AF-A0A822CAL0-F1
#
_cell.length_a   1.000
_cell.length_b   1.000
_cell.length_c   1.000
_cell.angle_alpha   90.00
_cell.angle_beta   90.00
_cell.angle_gamma   90.00
#
_symmetry.space_group_name_H-M   'P 1'
#
loop_
_entity.id
_entity.type
_entity.pdbx_description
1 polymer ?
#
loop_
_entity_poly.entity_id
_entity_poly.type
_entity_poly.pdbx_seq_one_letter_code
_entity_poly.pdbx_strand_id
1 'polypeptide(L)'
;MSKTTVCFFQFILFLYEYLAWQLQIKNYTTHSHHRDLFGQNIYFLLVQINSLPHLAAVYVYYHRIKWAMLLYIPYLIIFTIGQIFTWWLPYFFEKGLWYIDENGEKLLQYKQYHSNHHRILPRFKNHAIIPDTEHTILFILTCITLILTMKTMISTLTNKNLKKKIK
;
A
#
# COMPACT_ATOMS: atom_id res chain seq x y z
N MET A 1 4.65 14.08 18.30
CA MET A 1 3.43 13.50 17.69
C MET A 1 2.96 12.35 18.55
N SER A 2 1.64 12.19 18.75
CA SER A 2 1.12 11.11 19.59
C SER A 2 1.35 9.76 18.92
N LYS A 3 1.83 8.77 19.69
CA LYS A 3 1.93 7.37 19.24
C LYS A 3 0.58 6.85 18.74
N THR A 4 -0.52 7.38 19.29
CA THR A 4 -1.89 7.03 18.92
C THR A 4 -2.18 7.33 17.45
N THR A 5 -1.68 8.44 16.91
CA THR A 5 -1.97 8.84 15.52
C THR A 5 -1.33 7.90 14.51
N VAL A 6 -0.05 7.54 14.67
CA VAL A 6 0.61 6.62 13.73
C VAL A 6 0.01 5.21 13.82
N CYS A 7 -0.32 4.74 15.04
CA CYS A 7 -0.96 3.45 15.24
C CYS A 7 -2.36 3.40 14.60
N PHE A 8 -3.12 4.49 14.70
CA PHE A 8 -4.44 4.61 14.07
C PHE A 8 -4.35 4.48 12.55
N PHE A 9 -3.43 5.20 11.90
CA PHE A 9 -3.25 5.10 10.45
C PHE A 9 -2.73 3.74 9.99
N GLN A 10 -1.80 3.13 10.75
CA GLN A 10 -1.35 1.75 10.49
C GLN A 10 -2.50 0.75 10.61
N PHE A 11 -3.39 0.93 11.60
CA PHE A 11 -4.57 0.08 11.76
C PHE A 11 -5.60 0.29 10.65
N ILE A 12 -5.85 1.53 10.23
CA ILE A 12 -6.70 1.82 9.07
C ILE A 12 -6.14 1.15 7.82
N LEU A 13 -4.83 1.25 7.59
CA LEU A 13 -4.20 0.65 6.42
C LEU A 13 -4.32 -0.88 6.44
N PHE A 14 -4.11 -1.52 7.60
CA PHE A 14 -4.40 -2.94 7.80
C PHE A 14 -5.84 -3.30 7.46
N LEU A 15 -6.80 -2.58 8.04
CA LEU A 15 -8.22 -2.88 7.87
C LEU A 15 -8.65 -2.68 6.43
N TYR A 16 -8.16 -1.62 5.79
CA TYR A 16 -8.44 -1.30 4.39
C TYR A 16 -7.94 -2.40 3.45
N GLU A 17 -6.66 -2.77 3.55
CA GLU A 17 -6.09 -3.88 2.78
C GLU A 17 -6.86 -5.17 3.04
N TYR A 18 -6.97 -5.56 4.31
CA TYR A 18 -7.62 -6.82 4.68
C TYR A 18 -9.04 -6.90 4.11
N LEU A 19 -9.84 -5.84 4.25
CA LEU A 19 -11.19 -5.79 3.70
C LEU A 19 -11.19 -5.76 2.16
N ALA A 20 -10.29 -5.03 1.51
CA ALA A 20 -10.20 -5.00 0.05
C ALA A 20 -9.92 -6.40 -0.53
N TRP A 21 -9.13 -7.22 0.17
CA TRP A 21 -8.95 -8.62 -0.16
C TRP A 21 -10.19 -9.46 0.18
N GLN A 22 -10.80 -9.33 1.38
CA GLN A 22 -11.93 -10.19 1.76
C GLN A 22 -13.24 -9.88 1.01
N LEU A 23 -13.46 -8.62 0.65
CA LEU A 23 -14.68 -8.17 0.02
C LEU A 23 -14.63 -8.45 -1.48
N GLN A 24 -15.34 -9.50 -1.90
CA GLN A 24 -15.59 -9.78 -3.31
C GLN A 24 -16.68 -8.84 -3.87
N ILE A 25 -16.44 -7.53 -3.80
CA ILE A 25 -17.32 -6.56 -4.42
C ILE A 25 -16.95 -6.50 -5.90
N LYS A 26 -17.73 -7.21 -6.70
CA LYS A 26 -17.59 -7.25 -8.15
C LYS A 26 -17.46 -5.81 -8.70
N ASN A 27 -16.43 -5.58 -9.50
CA ASN A 27 -16.08 -4.28 -10.10
C ASN A 27 -15.51 -3.21 -9.16
N TYR A 28 -15.22 -3.52 -7.89
CA TYR A 28 -14.62 -2.55 -6.95
C TYR A 28 -13.27 -2.98 -6.41
N THR A 29 -13.00 -4.29 -6.35
CA THR A 29 -11.72 -4.80 -5.85
C THR A 29 -10.93 -5.49 -6.94
N THR A 30 -9.67 -5.08 -7.10
CA THR A 30 -8.72 -5.69 -8.03
C THR A 30 -8.36 -7.12 -7.63
N HIS A 31 -8.56 -7.46 -6.36
CA HIS A 31 -8.19 -8.74 -5.78
C HIS A 31 -9.20 -9.86 -6.03
N SER A 32 -10.39 -9.58 -6.55
CA SER A 32 -11.41 -10.60 -6.81
C SER A 32 -10.96 -11.67 -7.81
N HIS A 33 -10.11 -11.31 -8.76
CA HIS A 33 -9.61 -12.22 -9.80
C HIS A 33 -8.35 -13.01 -9.39
N HIS A 34 -7.63 -12.58 -8.35
CA HIS A 34 -6.40 -13.24 -7.90
C HIS A 34 -6.64 -14.66 -7.38
N ARG A 35 -7.81 -14.90 -6.77
CA ARG A 35 -8.19 -16.25 -6.32
C ARG A 35 -8.32 -17.22 -7.48
N ASP A 36 -8.91 -16.78 -8.58
CA ASP A 36 -9.12 -17.59 -9.78
C ASP A 36 -7.79 -17.80 -10.52
N LEU A 37 -6.91 -16.81 -10.53
CA LEU A 37 -5.63 -16.85 -11.24
C LEU A 37 -4.55 -17.67 -10.53
N PHE A 38 -4.46 -17.59 -9.20
CA PHE A 38 -3.35 -18.17 -8.44
C PHE A 38 -3.77 -19.30 -7.49
N GLY A 39 -5.07 -19.55 -7.34
CA GLY A 39 -5.60 -20.52 -6.40
C GLY A 39 -5.60 -20.05 -4.94
N GLN A 40 -6.28 -20.82 -4.08
CA GLN A 40 -6.58 -20.43 -2.70
C GLN A 40 -5.33 -20.16 -1.84
N ASN A 41 -4.29 -20.98 -1.99
CA ASN A 41 -3.10 -20.91 -1.13
C ASN A 41 -2.26 -19.66 -1.41
N ILE A 42 -2.01 -19.36 -2.70
CA ILE A 42 -1.25 -18.16 -3.09
C ILE A 42 -2.05 -16.91 -2.77
N TYR A 43 -3.35 -16.92 -3.06
CA TYR A 43 -4.26 -15.85 -2.67
C TYR A 43 -4.15 -15.54 -1.18
N PHE A 44 -4.28 -16.56 -0.32
CA PHE A 44 -4.17 -16.38 1.13
C PHE A 44 -2.83 -15.77 1.53
N LEU A 45 -1.72 -16.25 0.96
CA LEU A 45 -0.38 -15.70 1.21
C LEU A 45 -0.28 -14.22 0.83
N LEU A 46 -0.83 -13.82 -0.32
CA LEU A 46 -0.84 -12.43 -0.76
C LEU A 46 -1.62 -11.54 0.21
N VAL A 47 -2.78 -11.99 0.70
CA VAL A 47 -3.52 -11.26 1.74
C VAL A 47 -2.64 -11.03 2.97
N GLN A 48 -1.95 -12.07 3.45
CA GLN A 48 -1.12 -11.95 4.66
C GLN A 48 0.05 -10.98 4.45
N ILE A 49 0.74 -11.05 3.30
CA ILE A 49 1.91 -10.20 3.00
C ILE A 49 1.51 -8.72 2.85
N ASN A 50 0.32 -8.43 2.33
CA ASN A 50 -0.14 -7.05 2.14
C ASN A 50 -0.82 -6.46 3.39
N SER A 51 -1.43 -7.27 4.26
CA SER A 51 -2.18 -6.74 5.42
C SER A 51 -1.43 -6.88 6.76
N LEU A 52 -0.87 -8.06 7.09
CA LEU A 52 -0.31 -8.30 8.43
C LEU A 52 0.85 -7.38 8.84
N PRO A 53 1.76 -6.96 7.94
CA PRO A 53 2.83 -6.04 8.33
C PRO A 53 2.30 -4.73 8.94
N HIS A 54 1.15 -4.24 8.46
CA HIS A 54 0.51 -3.05 9.01
C HIS A 54 0.01 -3.29 10.45
N LEU A 55 -0.62 -4.43 10.72
CA LEU A 55 -1.07 -4.81 12.06
C LEU A 55 0.11 -5.02 13.02
N ALA A 56 1.16 -5.70 12.56
CA ALA A 56 2.39 -5.87 13.34
C ALA A 56 3.03 -4.52 13.66
N ALA A 57 2.99 -3.57 12.71
CA ALA A 57 3.47 -2.21 12.93
C ALA A 57 2.70 -1.47 14.02
N VAL A 58 1.37 -1.63 14.10
CA VAL A 58 0.56 -1.06 15.20
C VAL A 58 1.12 -1.49 16.55
N TYR A 59 1.32 -2.79 16.74
CA TYR A 59 1.87 -3.33 17.99
C TYR A 59 3.28 -2.79 18.28
N VAL A 60 4.16 -2.85 17.28
CA VAL A 60 5.56 -2.41 17.37
C VAL A 60 5.68 -0.92 17.71
N TYR A 61 4.89 -0.05 17.08
CA TYR A 61 4.90 1.39 17.32
C TYR A 61 4.22 1.76 18.64
N TYR A 62 3.17 1.03 19.04
CA TYR A 62 2.51 1.21 20.33
C TYR A 62 3.47 0.94 21.51
N HIS A 63 4.22 -0.17 21.42
CA HIS A 63 5.22 -0.58 22.42
C HIS A 63 6.62 0.03 22.20
N ARG A 64 6.84 0.77 21.11
CA ARG A 64 8.11 1.43 20.75
C ARG A 64 9.31 0.47 20.66
N ILE A 65 9.10 -0.69 20.04
CA ILE A 65 10.15 -1.70 19.81
C ILE A 65 11.05 -1.23 18.66
N LYS A 66 12.11 -0.51 19.00
CA LYS A 66 12.89 0.33 18.06
C LYS A 66 13.43 -0.39 16.83
N TRP A 67 14.00 -1.58 16.99
CA TRP A 67 14.58 -2.32 15.87
C TRP A 67 13.48 -2.79 14.90
N ALA A 68 12.34 -3.24 15.43
CA ALA A 68 11.20 -3.65 14.62
C ALA A 68 10.52 -2.45 13.93
N MET A 69 10.51 -1.28 14.57
CA MET A 69 10.02 -0.04 13.93
C MET A 69 10.82 0.30 12.67
N LEU A 70 12.13 0.02 12.66
CA LEU A 70 12.99 0.22 11.48
C LEU A 70 12.67 -0.75 10.36
N LEU A 71 12.32 -2.01 10.66
CA LEU A 71 12.00 -3.01 9.62
C LEU A 71 10.74 -2.66 8.83
N TYR A 72 9.79 -1.96 9.45
CA TYR A 72 8.56 -1.54 8.78
C TYR A 72 8.78 -0.44 7.73
N ILE A 73 9.84 0.35 7.86
CA ILE A 73 10.11 1.46 6.92
C ILE A 73 10.47 0.93 5.51
N PRO A 74 11.44 0.01 5.33
CA PRO A 74 11.70 -0.61 4.03
C PRO A 74 10.46 -1.26 3.41
N TYR A 75 9.65 -1.95 4.23
CA TYR A 75 8.40 -2.53 3.76
C TYR A 75 7.45 -1.47 3.19
N LEU A 76 7.18 -0.38 3.93
CA LEU A 76 6.33 0.71 3.44
C LEU A 76 6.90 1.38 2.19
N ILE A 77 8.22 1.52 2.09
CA ILE A 77 8.88 2.07 0.90
C ILE A 77 8.64 1.16 -0.30
N ILE A 78 8.91 -0.15 -0.18
CA ILE A 78 8.68 -1.12 -1.25
C ILE A 78 7.20 -1.15 -1.66
N PHE A 79 6.29 -1.16 -0.68
CA PHE A 79 4.85 -1.14 -0.91
C PHE A 79 4.41 0.13 -1.66
N THR A 80 4.92 1.30 -1.26
CA THR A 80 4.65 2.58 -1.94
C THR A 80 5.20 2.59 -3.37
N ILE A 81 6.44 2.12 -3.56
CA ILE A 81 7.07 2.01 -4.88
C ILE A 81 6.24 1.07 -5.78
N GLY A 82 5.81 -0.07 -5.27
CA GLY A 82 4.95 -1.01 -5.99
C GLY A 82 3.66 -0.34 -6.50
N GLN A 83 2.99 0.43 -5.65
CA GLN A 83 1.81 1.20 -6.05
C GLN A 83 2.14 2.27 -7.11
N ILE A 84 3.27 2.97 -6.98
CA ILE A 84 3.70 3.97 -7.96
C ILE A 84 3.91 3.33 -9.32
N PHE A 85 4.73 2.26 -9.39
CA PHE A 85 5.06 1.61 -10.66
C PHE A 85 3.87 0.90 -11.30
N THR A 86 2.93 0.41 -10.49
CA THR A 86 1.76 -0.31 -11.00
C THR A 86 0.62 0.63 -11.42
N TRP A 87 0.39 1.73 -10.73
CA TRP A 87 -0.82 2.54 -10.93
C TRP A 87 -0.54 3.98 -11.32
N TRP A 88 0.38 4.65 -10.64
CA TRP A 88 0.55 6.10 -10.78
C TRP A 88 1.50 6.48 -11.92
N LEU A 89 2.59 5.75 -12.10
CA LEU A 89 3.50 5.96 -13.22
C LEU A 89 2.79 5.67 -14.56
N PRO A 90 2.00 4.58 -14.69
CA PRO A 90 1.21 4.34 -15.91
C PRO A 90 0.18 5.44 -16.16
N TYR A 91 -0.48 5.91 -15.10
CA TYR A 91 -1.50 6.96 -15.19
C TYR A 91 -0.95 8.32 -15.64
N PHE A 92 0.24 8.73 -15.17
CA PHE A 92 0.79 10.04 -15.51
C PHE A 92 1.72 10.03 -16.73
N PHE A 93 2.36 8.91 -17.05
CA PHE A 93 3.47 8.87 -18.00
C PHE A 93 3.41 7.73 -19.02
N GLU A 94 2.39 6.85 -19.00
CA GLU A 94 2.32 5.65 -19.84
C GLU A 94 3.58 4.77 -19.70
N LYS A 95 4.15 4.73 -18.49
CA LYS A 95 5.33 3.94 -18.12
C LYS A 95 5.05 3.15 -16.86
N GLY A 96 5.70 2.02 -16.67
CA GLY A 96 5.56 1.21 -15.46
C GLY A 96 5.09 -0.20 -15.78
N LEU A 97 4.51 -0.88 -14.79
CA LEU A 97 4.33 -2.32 -14.82
C LEU A 97 3.36 -2.80 -15.93
N TRP A 98 2.36 -1.99 -16.28
CA TRP A 98 1.41 -2.29 -17.36
C TRP A 98 1.95 -2.02 -18.78
N TYR A 99 3.12 -1.39 -18.90
CA TYR A 99 3.75 -1.01 -20.16
C TYR A 99 5.17 -1.61 -20.29
N ILE A 100 5.49 -2.63 -19.51
CA ILE A 100 6.84 -3.20 -19.44
C ILE A 100 7.14 -4.15 -20.60
N ASP A 101 6.11 -4.73 -21.20
CA ASP A 101 6.26 -5.71 -22.27
C ASP A 101 6.04 -5.09 -23.65
N GLU A 102 6.85 -5.51 -24.62
CA GLU A 102 6.83 -4.97 -25.99
C GLU A 102 5.58 -5.40 -26.77
N ASN A 103 4.97 -6.52 -26.40
CA ASN A 103 3.84 -7.13 -27.09
C ASN A 103 2.47 -6.60 -26.63
N GLY A 104 2.43 -5.81 -25.56
CA GLY A 104 1.20 -5.24 -24.99
C GLY A 104 0.30 -6.24 -24.23
N GLU A 105 0.79 -7.43 -23.92
CA GLU A 105 0.11 -8.44 -23.11
C GLU A 105 -0.27 -7.93 -21.73
N LYS A 106 0.57 -7.14 -21.04
CA LYS A 106 0.19 -6.57 -19.73
C LYS A 106 -0.93 -5.55 -19.87
N LEU A 107 -0.90 -4.75 -20.91
CA LEU A 107 -1.97 -3.79 -21.19
C LEU A 107 -3.28 -4.51 -21.55
N LEU A 108 -3.21 -5.65 -22.24
CA LEU A 108 -4.37 -6.51 -22.49
C LEU A 108 -4.92 -7.13 -21.21
N GLN A 109 -4.05 -7.65 -20.33
CA GLN A 109 -4.44 -8.13 -18.99
C GLN A 109 -5.12 -7.03 -18.18
N TYR A 110 -4.57 -5.81 -18.21
CA TYR A 110 -5.20 -4.66 -17.57
C TYR A 110 -6.62 -4.43 -18.09
N LYS A 111 -6.80 -4.41 -19.40
CA LYS A 111 -8.12 -4.23 -20.02
C LYS A 111 -9.07 -5.35 -19.68
N GLN A 112 -8.58 -6.58 -19.53
CA GLN A 112 -9.41 -7.72 -19.18
C GLN A 112 -9.90 -7.67 -17.73
N TYR A 113 -8.98 -7.38 -16.79
CA TYR A 113 -9.26 -7.53 -15.35
C TYR A 113 -9.60 -6.24 -14.62
N HIS A 114 -9.20 -5.07 -15.14
CA HIS A 114 -9.32 -3.79 -14.43
C HIS A 114 -10.10 -2.72 -15.21
N SER A 115 -10.53 -2.97 -16.45
CA SER A 115 -11.22 -1.96 -17.28
C SER A 115 -12.55 -1.51 -16.69
N ASN A 116 -13.25 -2.41 -15.99
CA ASN A 116 -14.59 -2.19 -15.43
C ASN A 116 -14.57 -1.75 -13.97
N HIS A 117 -13.38 -1.58 -13.36
CA HIS A 117 -13.32 -1.15 -11.97
C HIS A 117 -13.75 0.30 -11.78
N HIS A 118 -14.44 0.55 -10.67
CA HIS A 118 -14.86 1.90 -10.32
C HIS A 118 -13.64 2.81 -10.11
N ARG A 119 -13.65 3.99 -10.74
CA ARG A 119 -12.57 4.99 -10.67
C ARG A 119 -13.13 6.32 -10.19
N ILE A 120 -12.45 6.92 -9.22
CA ILE A 120 -12.74 8.29 -8.79
C ILE A 120 -11.90 9.33 -9.55
N LEU A 121 -10.78 8.92 -10.13
CA LEU A 121 -9.93 9.80 -10.91
C LEU A 121 -10.46 9.91 -12.34
N PRO A 122 -10.43 11.12 -12.95
CA PRO A 122 -10.74 11.27 -14.35
C PRO A 122 -9.66 10.60 -15.20
N ARG A 123 -9.97 10.33 -16.46
CA ARG A 123 -8.95 9.90 -17.42
C ARG A 123 -7.98 11.06 -17.67
N PHE A 124 -6.67 10.78 -17.55
CA PHE A 124 -5.64 11.74 -17.90
C PHE A 124 -5.28 11.60 -19.38
N LYS A 125 -5.63 12.60 -20.20
CA LYS A 125 -5.43 12.58 -21.65
C LYS A 125 -6.01 11.30 -22.28
N ASN A 126 -5.22 10.61 -23.10
CA ASN A 126 -5.58 9.35 -23.73
C ASN A 126 -5.04 8.13 -22.99
N HIS A 127 -4.48 8.29 -21.78
CA HIS A 127 -3.83 7.18 -21.09
C HIS A 127 -4.85 6.07 -20.79
N ALA A 128 -4.43 4.84 -21.02
CA ALA A 128 -5.30 3.66 -20.89
C ALA A 128 -5.48 3.25 -19.43
N ILE A 129 -4.45 3.44 -18.62
CA ILE A 129 -4.44 3.04 -17.21
C ILE A 129 -4.96 4.18 -16.35
N ILE A 130 -6.01 3.90 -15.58
CA ILE A 130 -6.50 4.77 -14.52
C ILE A 130 -6.55 3.94 -13.23
N PRO A 131 -5.92 4.40 -12.12
CA PRO A 131 -6.05 3.74 -10.83
C PRO A 131 -7.51 3.65 -10.45
N ASP A 132 -7.95 2.46 -10.05
CA ASP A 132 -9.28 2.32 -9.49
C ASP A 132 -9.36 3.03 -8.12
N THR A 133 -10.58 3.05 -7.59
CA THR A 133 -10.87 3.70 -6.31
C THR A 133 -10.09 3.07 -5.17
N GLU A 134 -9.92 1.75 -5.23
CA GLU A 134 -9.19 0.96 -4.25
C GLU A 134 -7.76 1.48 -4.11
N HIS A 135 -7.01 1.50 -5.22
CA HIS A 135 -5.60 1.90 -5.24
C HIS A 135 -5.41 3.41 -5.09
N THR A 136 -6.42 4.21 -5.44
CA THR A 136 -6.37 5.66 -5.19
C THR A 136 -6.39 5.96 -3.69
N ILE A 137 -7.34 5.37 -2.95
CA ILE A 137 -7.46 5.55 -1.50
C ILE A 137 -6.25 4.91 -0.79
N LEU A 138 -5.87 3.70 -1.20
CA LEU A 138 -4.73 2.98 -0.62
C LEU A 138 -3.44 3.80 -0.70
N PHE A 139 -3.16 4.43 -1.84
CA PHE A 139 -1.95 5.21 -2.02
C PHE A 139 -1.90 6.43 -1.10
N ILE A 140 -3.02 7.13 -0.94
CA ILE A 140 -3.12 8.28 -0.03
C ILE A 140 -2.87 7.81 1.42
N LEU A 141 -3.53 6.73 1.85
CA LEU A 141 -3.34 6.15 3.18
C LEU A 141 -1.89 5.71 3.41
N THR A 142 -1.27 5.10 2.39
CA THR A 142 0.12 4.64 2.45
C THR A 142 1.08 5.83 2.60
N CYS A 143 0.92 6.89 1.81
CA CYS A 143 1.74 8.11 1.89
C CYS A 143 1.64 8.78 3.26
N ILE A 144 0.42 8.95 3.79
CA ILE A 144 0.22 9.52 5.13
C ILE A 144 0.89 8.62 6.19
N THR A 145 0.67 7.31 6.10
CA THR A 145 1.25 6.34 7.04
C THR A 145 2.78 6.37 7.00
N LEU A 146 3.40 6.45 5.82
CA LEU A 146 4.85 6.56 5.66
C LEU A 146 5.39 7.84 6.32
N ILE A 147 4.78 8.99 6.05
CA ILE A 147 5.19 10.27 6.66
C ILE A 147 5.08 10.20 8.20
N LEU A 148 3.97 9.66 8.72
CA LEU A 148 3.75 9.55 10.16
C LEU A 148 4.73 8.57 10.83
N THR A 149 5.04 7.47 10.14
CA THR A 149 6.01 6.45 10.54
C THR A 149 7.40 7.07 10.67
N MET A 150 7.87 7.76 9.62
CA MET A 150 9.16 8.43 9.60
C MET A 150 9.29 9.49 10.71
N LYS A 151 8.27 10.35 10.86
CA LYS A 151 8.23 11.38 11.92
C LYS A 151 8.30 10.77 13.33
N THR A 152 7.55 9.69 13.56
CA THR A 152 7.55 8.99 14.86
C THR A 152 8.89 8.33 15.14
N MET A 153 9.53 7.75 14.13
CA MET A 153 10.84 7.12 14.25
C MET A 153 11.92 8.15 14.61
N ILE A 154 11.98 9.27 13.88
CA ILE A 154 12.93 10.36 14.15
C ILE A 154 12.75 10.87 15.59
N SER A 155 11.51 11.16 16.01
CA SER A 155 11.21 11.61 17.37
C SER A 155 11.61 10.61 18.46
N THR A 156 11.46 9.31 18.19
CA THR A 156 11.82 8.23 19.13
C THR A 156 13.33 8.10 19.28
N LEU A 157 14.09 8.35 18.21
CA LEU A 157 15.55 8.33 18.24
C LEU A 157 16.14 9.59 18.90
N THR A 158 15.62 10.78 18.59
CA THR A 158 16.16 12.05 19.10
C THR A 158 15.91 12.28 20.59
N ASN A 159 14.73 11.92 21.12
CA ASN A 159 14.40 12.08 22.55
C ASN A 159 15.33 11.27 23.49
N LYS A 160 16.02 10.24 22.98
CA LYS A 160 17.00 9.47 23.76
C LYS A 160 18.27 10.28 24.04
N ASN A 161 18.70 11.12 23.09
CA ASN A 161 19.94 11.89 23.21
C ASN A 161 19.82 13.02 24.24
N LEU A 162 18.61 13.58 24.40
CA LEU A 162 18.33 14.57 25.44
C LEU A 162 18.37 13.96 26.85
N LYS A 163 17.75 12.79 27.06
CA LYS A 163 17.77 12.12 28.38
C LYS A 163 19.15 11.58 28.77
N LYS A 164 20.01 11.24 27.79
CA LYS A 164 21.37 10.74 28.06
C LYS A 164 22.38 11.87 28.35
N LYS A 165 22.10 13.11 27.94
CA LYS A 165 22.94 14.29 28.23
C LYS A 165 22.71 14.90 29.61
N ILE A 166 21.60 14.57 30.28
CA ILE A 166 21.20 15.12 31.59
C ILE A 166 21.57 14.17 32.74
N LYS A 167 22.21 13.04 32.44
CA LYS A 167 22.81 12.12 33.42
C LYS A 167 24.32 12.14 33.25
#